data_AF-A0A4R7ZH76-F1
#
_entry.id   AF-A0A4R7ZH76-F1
#
_cell.length_a   1.000
_cell.length_b   1.000
_cell.length_c   1.000
_cell.angle_alpha   90.00
_cell.angle_beta   90.00
_cell.angle_gamma   90.00
#
_symmetry.space_group_name_H-M   'P 1'
#
loop_
_entity.id
_entity.type
_entity.pdbx_description
1 polymer ?
#
loop_
_entity_poly.entity_id
_entity_poly.type
_entity_poly.pdbx_seq_one_letter_code
_entity_poly.pdbx_strand_id
1 'polypeptide(L)' 'MISRDEIVGWLAGLGERPAGAERLDSMELAWLVHQVEQRYGVELDDDQLARMTTIDDAAAVLSEVLTSHV' A
#
# COMPACT_ATOMS: atom_id res chain seq x y z
N MET A 1 -11.95 4.68 2.68
CA MET A 1 -11.91 3.57 1.71
C MET A 1 -10.84 3.92 0.71
N ILE A 2 -9.72 3.19 0.75
CA ILE A 2 -8.59 3.46 -0.14
C ILE A 2 -8.87 2.83 -1.50
N SER A 3 -8.67 3.60 -2.56
CA SER A 3 -8.87 3.14 -3.94
C SER A 3 -7.55 2.72 -4.60
N ARG A 4 -7.62 1.87 -5.63
CA ARG A 4 -6.46 1.48 -6.46
C ARG A 4 -5.69 2.69 -6.99
N ASP A 5 -6.41 3.69 -7.50
CA ASP A 5 -5.84 4.93 -8.03
C ASP A 5 -5.07 5.74 -6.98
N GLU A 6 -5.54 5.73 -5.72
CA GLU A 6 -4.82 6.37 -4.62
C GLU A 6 -3.50 5.66 -4.32
N ILE A 7 -3.49 4.33 -4.28
CA ILE A 7 -2.24 3.56 -4.11
C ILE A 7 -1.27 3.83 -5.25
N VAL A 8 -1.76 3.85 -6.50
CA VAL A 8 -0.93 4.20 -7.67
C VAL A 8 -0.37 5.62 -7.53
N GLY A 9 -1.20 6.58 -7.10
CA GLY A 9 -0.79 7.95 -6.85
C GLY A 9 0.26 8.07 -5.74
N TRP A 10 0.17 7.25 -4.70
CA TRP A 10 1.21 7.19 -3.67
C TRP A 10 2.50 6.61 -4.25
N LEU A 11 2.43 5.46 -4.92
CA LEU A 11 3.60 4.81 -5.52
C LEU A 11 4.29 5.65 -6.60
N ALA A 12 3.56 6.55 -7.27
CA ALA A 12 4.17 7.53 -8.19
C ALA A 12 5.21 8.43 -7.50
N GLY A 13 5.15 8.58 -6.16
CA GLY A 13 6.17 9.26 -5.36
C GLY A 13 7.49 8.49 -5.22
N LEU A 14 7.48 7.16 -5.37
CA LEU A 14 8.69 6.34 -5.42
C LEU A 14 9.35 6.39 -6.80
N GLY A 15 8.56 6.42 -7.87
CA GLY A 15 9.03 6.49 -9.25
C GLY A 15 7.93 6.24 -10.29
N GLU A 16 8.32 6.24 -11.56
CA GLU A 16 7.39 5.93 -12.66
C GLU A 16 7.07 4.43 -12.69
N ARG A 17 5.79 4.10 -12.48
CA ARG A 17 5.28 2.73 -12.71
C ARG A 17 4.76 2.58 -14.13
N PRO A 18 5.02 1.45 -14.81
CA PRO A 18 4.43 1.20 -16.12
C PRO A 18 2.91 1.06 -16.01
N ALA A 19 2.20 1.65 -16.97
CA ALA A 19 0.75 1.57 -17.03
C ALA A 19 0.29 0.11 -17.12
N GLY A 20 -0.59 -0.31 -16.20
CA GLY A 20 -1.09 -1.68 -16.13
C GLY A 20 -0.28 -2.63 -15.23
N ALA A 21 0.79 -2.15 -14.56
CA ALA A 21 1.41 -2.94 -13.49
C ALA A 21 0.42 -3.11 -12.33
N GLU A 22 0.09 -4.36 -12.00
CA GLU A 22 -0.87 -4.69 -10.93
C GLU A 22 -0.21 -5.28 -9.70
N ARG A 23 0.93 -5.93 -9.90
CA ARG A 23 1.70 -6.59 -8.83
C ARG A 23 2.58 -5.58 -8.13
N LEU A 24 2.79 -5.76 -6.83
CA LEU A 24 3.75 -4.97 -6.07
C LEU A 24 5.06 -5.74 -5.96
N ASP A 25 6.17 -5.09 -6.31
CA ASP A 25 7.50 -5.59 -6.01
C ASP A 25 7.87 -5.31 -4.55
N SER A 26 8.82 -6.07 -3.98
CA SER A 26 9.20 -5.93 -2.57
C SER A 26 9.67 -4.51 -2.19
N MET A 27 10.27 -3.78 -3.12
CA MET A 27 10.67 -2.38 -2.91
C MET A 27 9.47 -1.44 -2.86
N GLU A 28 8.51 -1.62 -3.77
CA GLU A 28 7.28 -0.83 -3.80
C GLU A 28 6.45 -1.06 -2.54
N LEU A 29 6.35 -2.32 -2.12
CA LEU A 29 5.68 -2.70 -0.88
C LEU A 29 6.37 -2.07 0.35
N ALA A 30 7.69 -2.23 0.49
CA ALA A 30 8.43 -1.66 1.62
C ALA A 30 8.28 -0.13 1.69
N TRP A 31 8.31 0.54 0.54
CA TRP A 31 8.11 1.99 0.48
C TRP A 31 6.68 2.41 0.85
N LEU A 32 5.68 1.72 0.30
CA LEU A 32 4.26 1.98 0.57
C LEU A 32 3.95 1.86 2.06
N VAL A 33 4.45 0.78 2.68
CA VAL A 33 4.33 0.50 4.11
C VAL A 33 4.95 1.62 4.91
N HIS A 34 6.22 1.92 4.65
CA HIS A 34 6.93 2.99 5.37
C HIS A 34 6.20 4.33 5.26
N GLN A 35 5.65 4.67 4.09
CA GLN A 35 4.87 5.88 3.90
C GLN A 35 3.58 5.88 4.73
N VAL A 36 2.83 4.79 4.72
CA VAL A 36 1.58 4.67 5.49
C VAL A 36 1.86 4.75 6.99
N GLU A 37 2.85 4.03 7.48
CA GLU A 37 3.24 4.04 8.89
C GLU A 37 3.63 5.44 9.35
N GLN A 38 4.46 6.13 8.57
CA GLN A 38 4.87 7.51 8.88
C GLN A 38 3.72 8.53 8.76
N ARG A 39 2.78 8.32 7.83
CA ARG A 39 1.68 9.25 7.55
C ARG A 39 0.52 9.11 8.52
N TYR A 40 0.18 7.89 8.90
CA TYR A 40 -0.99 7.58 9.72
C TYR A 40 -0.63 7.13 11.14
N GLY A 41 0.65 6.89 11.44
CA GLY A 41 1.09 6.43 12.76
C GLY A 41 0.67 4.98 13.06
N VAL A 42 0.43 4.19 12.02
CA VAL A 42 0.09 2.76 12.13
C VAL A 42 1.34 1.91 12.00
N GLU A 43 1.29 0.67 12.47
CA GLU A 43 2.31 -0.35 12.19
C GLU A 43 1.63 -1.50 11.44
N LEU A 44 2.28 -2.00 10.39
CA LEU A 44 1.77 -3.09 9.56
C LEU A 44 2.50 -4.40 9.90
N ASP A 45 1.73 -5.44 10.21
CA ASP A 45 2.27 -6.75 10.57
C ASP A 45 2.71 -7.55 9.32
N ASP A 46 3.62 -8.51 9.50
CA ASP A 46 4.11 -9.39 8.42
C ASP A 46 2.98 -10.13 7.68
N ASP A 47 1.90 -10.50 8.39
CA ASP A 47 0.72 -11.15 7.80
C ASP A 47 -0.08 -10.21 6.88
N GLN A 48 -0.07 -8.91 7.16
CA GLN A 48 -0.69 -7.89 6.32
C GLN A 48 0.20 -7.64 5.09
N LEU A 49 1.51 -7.52 5.31
CA LEU A 49 2.50 -7.38 4.24
C LEU A 49 2.45 -8.54 3.24
N ALA A 50 2.35 -9.78 3.74
CA ALA A 50 2.27 -10.98 2.90
C ALA A 50 1.01 -11.03 2.02
N ARG A 51 -0.08 -10.34 2.42
CA ARG A 51 -1.31 -10.22 1.63
C ARG A 51 -1.21 -9.15 0.54
N MET A 52 -0.35 -8.15 0.69
CA MET A 52 -0.20 -7.03 -0.26
C MET A 52 0.61 -7.42 -1.51
N THR A 53 0.11 -8.40 -2.27
CA THR A 53 0.79 -8.87 -3.49
C THR A 53 0.44 -8.05 -4.73
N THR A 54 -0.72 -7.41 -4.71
CA THR A 54 -1.22 -6.53 -5.77
C THR A 54 -1.63 -5.17 -5.23
N ILE A 55 -1.82 -4.21 -6.12
CA ILE A 55 -2.32 -2.87 -5.77
C ILE A 55 -3.70 -2.97 -5.12
N ASP A 56 -4.57 -3.84 -5.65
CA ASP A 56 -5.92 -4.04 -5.13
C ASP A 56 -5.89 -4.68 -3.74
N ASP A 57 -5.00 -5.67 -3.52
CA ASP A 57 -4.81 -6.26 -2.18
C ASP A 57 -4.29 -5.21 -1.18
N ALA A 58 -3.31 -4.40 -1.60
CA ALA A 58 -2.78 -3.33 -0.76
C ALA A 58 -3.86 -2.31 -0.39
N ALA A 59 -4.69 -1.89 -1.35
CA ALA A 59 -5.80 -0.99 -1.09
C ALA A 59 -6.79 -1.59 -0.07
N ALA A 60 -7.13 -2.88 -0.20
CA ALA A 60 -8.01 -3.57 0.72
C ALA A 60 -7.43 -3.63 2.14
N VAL A 61 -6.20 -4.15 2.29
CA VAL A 61 -5.55 -4.31 3.60
C VAL A 61 -5.34 -2.95 4.28
N LEU A 62 -4.89 -1.93 3.54
CA LEU A 62 -4.70 -0.59 4.09
C LEU A 62 -6.04 0.04 4.51
N SER A 63 -7.12 -0.20 3.75
CA SER A 63 -8.44 0.26 4.14
C SER A 63 -8.94 -0.42 5.42
N GLU A 64 -8.66 -1.71 5.62
CA GLU A 64 -8.99 -2.42 6.86
C GLU A 64 -8.22 -1.85 8.06
N VAL A 65 -6.89 -1.74 7.93
CA VAL A 65 -6.00 -1.23 9.00
C VAL A 65 -6.41 0.17 9.43
N LEU A 66 -6.58 1.09 8.47
CA LEU A 66 -6.94 2.47 8.79
C LEU A 66 -8.37 2.61 9.34
N THR A 67 -9.28 1.70 8.99
CA THR A 67 -10.62 1.68 9.58
C THR A 67 -10.60 1.14 11.00
N SER A 68 -9.70 0.19 11.31
CA SER A 68 -9.53 -0.32 12.67
C SER A 68 -8.72 0.62 13.58
N HIS A 69 -7.96 1.55 13.02
CA HIS A 69 -7.09 2.49 13.76
C HIS A 69 -7.75 3.84 14.09
N VAL A 70 -8.96 4.11 13.58
CA VAL A 70 -9.80 5.30 13.83
C VAL A 70 -10.97 4.95 14.73
#